data_AF-A0A853I483-F1
#
_entry.id   AF-A0A853I483-F1
#
_cell.length_a   1.000
_cell.length_b   1.000
_cell.length_c   1.000
_cell.angle_alpha   90.00
_cell.angle_beta   90.00
_cell.angle_gamma   90.00
#
_symmetry.space_group_name_H-M   'P 1'
#
loop_
_entity.id
_entity.type
_entity.pdbx_description
1 polymer ?
#
loop_
_entity_poly.entity_id
_entity_poly.type
_entity_poly.pdbx_seq_one_letter_code
_entity_poly.pdbx_strand_id
1 'polypeptide(L)'
;MMTEISNLEQIERLEQLMAVEEEVRSSFEEQIEGYEKQIQLLRKQLQSAKSENKQMHNQTEQLKKQLKQVNPERAKRKALEQRKRNEELTKGNQLLRTKVTELKEKVAALSKDLEQAKQEAETGNEDADSTQSESPVTSVTSKVEPVFVSSNEHWKVYPIEAAIADDHPENAKYIVLDVRTGCTKLALLEEGEVNFPTMNRLPQEVKNFIQSEGA
;
A
#
# COMPACT_ATOMS: atom_id res chain seq x y z
N MET A 1 -46.75 86.19 40.44
CA MET A 1 -46.95 85.95 39.00
C MET A 1 -45.64 85.69 38.24
N MET A 2 -44.76 86.67 37.97
CA MET A 2 -43.53 86.38 37.18
C MET A 2 -42.58 85.35 37.80
N THR A 3 -42.44 85.34 39.14
CA THR A 3 -41.63 84.35 39.86
C THR A 3 -42.24 82.95 39.86
N GLU A 4 -43.58 82.84 39.83
CA GLU A 4 -44.26 81.53 39.79
C GLU A 4 -44.12 80.88 38.41
N ILE A 5 -44.19 81.68 37.35
CA ILE A 5 -43.96 81.22 35.98
C ILE A 5 -42.51 80.72 35.81
N SER A 6 -41.53 81.48 36.32
CA SER A 6 -40.11 81.07 36.29
C SER A 6 -39.84 79.79 37.09
N ASN A 7 -40.54 79.57 38.21
CA ASN A 7 -40.40 78.35 39.00
C ASN A 7 -41.02 77.13 38.29
N LEU A 8 -42.15 77.31 37.59
CA LEU A 8 -42.78 76.24 36.81
C LEU A 8 -41.90 75.80 35.64
N GLU A 9 -41.32 76.73 34.88
CA GLU A 9 -40.37 76.41 33.79
C GLU A 9 -39.12 75.69 34.31
N GLN A 10 -38.65 76.04 35.50
CA GLN A 10 -37.51 75.37 36.12
C GLN A 10 -37.86 73.93 36.56
N ILE A 11 -39.07 73.70 37.06
CA ILE A 11 -39.57 72.36 37.42
C ILE A 11 -39.67 71.49 36.17
N GLU A 12 -40.29 71.99 35.10
CA GLU A 12 -40.43 71.26 33.83
C GLU A 12 -39.06 70.87 33.25
N ARG A 13 -38.08 71.78 33.31
CA ARG A 13 -36.70 71.48 32.87
C ARG A 13 -36.02 70.41 33.72
N LEU A 14 -36.25 70.40 35.03
CA LEU A 14 -35.71 69.36 35.92
C LEU A 14 -36.36 68.00 35.64
N GLU A 15 -37.67 67.96 35.38
CA GLU A 15 -38.37 66.74 35.00
C GLU A 15 -37.83 66.14 33.69
N GLN A 16 -37.61 67.00 32.68
CA GLN A 16 -36.98 66.57 31.42
C GLN A 16 -35.57 66.01 31.63
N LEU A 17 -34.76 66.66 32.48
CA LEU A 17 -33.41 66.17 32.78
C LEU A 17 -33.43 64.83 33.53
N MET A 18 -34.36 64.64 34.47
CA MET A 18 -34.53 63.35 35.16
C MET A 18 -34.94 62.24 34.19
N ALA A 19 -35.86 62.53 33.26
CA ALA A 19 -36.29 61.55 32.26
C ALA A 19 -35.12 61.13 31.34
N VAL A 20 -34.28 62.07 30.91
CA VAL A 20 -33.08 61.77 30.12
C VAL A 20 -32.06 60.97 30.93
N GLU A 21 -31.85 61.29 32.21
CA GLU A 21 -30.94 60.52 33.08
C GLU A 21 -31.42 59.07 33.25
N GLU A 22 -32.73 58.87 33.43
CA GLU A 22 -33.34 57.55 33.58
C GLU A 22 -33.20 56.72 32.30
N GLU A 23 -33.43 57.32 31.12
CA GLU A 23 -33.25 56.66 29.82
C GLU A 23 -31.79 56.25 29.60
N VAL A 24 -30.84 57.14 29.89
CA VAL A 24 -29.40 56.85 29.78
C VAL A 24 -29.00 55.73 30.74
N ARG A 25 -29.51 55.75 31.98
CA ARG A 25 -29.23 54.70 32.97
C ARG A 25 -29.76 53.34 32.50
N SER A 26 -31.00 53.30 32.02
CA SER A 26 -31.62 52.08 31.50
C SER A 26 -30.84 51.52 30.31
N SER A 27 -30.40 52.38 29.38
CA SER A 27 -29.57 51.96 28.24
C SER A 27 -28.23 51.35 28.68
N PHE A 28 -27.58 51.92 29.69
CA PHE A 28 -26.35 51.34 30.24
C PHE A 28 -26.59 50.00 30.93
N GLU A 29 -27.69 49.84 31.68
CA GLU A 29 -28.05 48.59 32.33
C GLU A 29 -28.27 47.46 31.29
N GLU A 30 -28.99 47.76 30.20
CA GLU A 30 -29.18 46.82 29.09
C GLU A 30 -27.86 46.42 28.42
N GLN A 31 -26.95 47.38 28.21
CA GLN A 31 -25.62 47.10 27.66
C GLN A 31 -24.79 46.20 28.60
N ILE A 32 -24.82 46.46 29.91
CA ILE A 32 -24.12 45.65 30.90
C ILE A 32 -24.66 44.22 30.88
N GLU A 33 -25.98 44.03 30.88
CA GLU A 33 -26.60 42.70 30.82
C GLU A 33 -26.22 41.98 29.50
N GLY A 34 -26.16 42.72 28.39
CA GLY A 34 -25.70 42.21 27.10
C GLY A 34 -24.26 41.70 27.16
N TYR A 35 -23.34 42.48 27.74
CA TYR A 35 -21.95 42.06 27.91
C TYR A 35 -21.80 40.87 28.85
N GLU A 36 -22.56 40.81 29.95
CA GLU A 36 -22.55 39.67 30.87
C GLU A 36 -22.98 38.37 30.18
N LYS A 37 -24.04 38.42 29.37
CA LYS A 37 -24.49 37.27 28.56
C LYS A 37 -23.41 36.84 27.56
N GLN A 38 -22.75 37.79 26.90
CA GLN A 38 -21.67 37.51 25.96
C GLN A 38 -20.47 36.86 26.65
N ILE A 39 -20.07 37.35 27.83
CA ILE A 39 -18.99 36.77 28.64
C ILE A 39 -19.33 35.34 29.05
N GLN A 40 -20.57 35.06 29.47
CA GLN A 40 -20.99 33.71 29.83
C GLN A 40 -20.92 32.75 28.62
N LEU A 41 -21.34 33.21 27.43
CA LEU A 41 -21.25 32.42 26.21
C LEU A 41 -19.79 32.09 25.86
N LEU A 42 -18.91 33.09 25.90
CA LEU A 42 -17.48 32.92 25.63
C LEU A 42 -16.83 31.96 26.62
N ARG A 43 -17.19 32.01 27.91
CA ARG A 43 -16.69 31.06 28.93
C ARG A 43 -17.10 29.62 28.61
N LYS A 44 -18.35 29.40 28.19
CA LYS A 44 -18.83 28.07 27.78
C LYS A 44 -18.10 27.56 26.54
N GLN A 45 -17.90 28.41 25.54
CA GLN A 45 -17.14 28.07 24.34
C GLN A 45 -15.69 27.71 24.66
N LEU A 46 -15.03 28.50 25.52
CA LEU A 46 -13.66 28.21 25.98
C LEU A 46 -13.56 26.86 26.69
N GLN A 47 -14.55 26.53 27.53
CA GLN A 47 -14.60 25.25 28.22
C GLN A 47 -14.75 24.07 27.25
N SER A 48 -15.64 24.19 26.23
CA SER A 48 -15.81 23.18 25.19
C SER A 48 -14.51 22.96 24.40
N ALA A 49 -13.90 24.06 23.94
CA ALA A 49 -12.65 24.00 23.20
C ALA A 49 -11.53 23.35 24.02
N LYS A 50 -11.46 23.62 25.33
CA LYS A 50 -10.49 22.99 26.23
C LYS A 50 -10.73 21.48 26.37
N SER A 51 -11.97 21.03 26.46
CA SER A 51 -12.30 19.60 26.51
C SER A 51 -11.97 18.90 25.20
N GLU A 52 -12.32 19.50 24.06
CA GLU A 52 -12.03 18.96 22.73
C GLU A 52 -10.52 18.85 22.50
N ASN A 53 -9.75 19.88 22.85
CA ASN A 53 -8.30 19.85 22.74
C ASN A 53 -7.68 18.73 23.58
N LYS A 54 -8.15 18.53 24.82
CA LYS A 54 -7.70 17.41 25.68
C LYS A 54 -8.01 16.05 25.04
N GLN A 55 -9.18 15.90 24.44
CA GLN A 55 -9.56 14.66 23.75
C GLN A 55 -8.67 14.40 22.53
N MET A 56 -8.44 15.42 21.70
CA MET A 56 -7.55 15.32 20.53
C MET A 56 -6.11 15.00 20.92
N HIS A 57 -5.60 15.61 22.01
CA HIS A 57 -4.28 15.31 22.54
C HIS A 57 -4.15 13.84 22.97
N ASN A 58 -5.15 13.31 23.69
CA ASN A 58 -5.17 11.92 24.10
C ASN A 58 -5.21 10.95 22.90
N GLN A 59 -6.03 11.25 21.89
CA GLN A 59 -6.09 10.46 20.65
C GLN A 59 -4.74 10.44 19.93
N THR A 60 -4.08 11.61 19.85
CA THR A 60 -2.75 11.73 19.23
C THR A 60 -1.71 10.87 19.94
N GLU A 61 -1.67 10.89 21.27
CA GLU A 61 -0.74 10.06 22.04
C GLU A 61 -1.04 8.56 21.92
N GLN A 62 -2.32 8.16 21.81
CA GLN A 62 -2.69 6.77 21.53
C GLN A 62 -2.21 6.32 20.15
N LEU A 63 -2.43 7.11 19.11
CA LEU A 63 -1.97 6.82 17.75
C LEU A 63 -0.44 6.73 17.69
N LYS A 64 0.27 7.62 18.39
CA LYS A 64 1.74 7.58 18.50
C LYS A 64 2.23 6.30 19.19
N LYS A 65 1.53 5.81 20.21
CA LYS A 65 1.83 4.52 20.85
C LYS A 65 1.59 3.34 19.90
N GLN A 66 0.48 3.35 19.17
CA GLN A 66 0.18 2.31 18.17
C GLN A 66 1.24 2.29 17.06
N LEU A 67 1.62 3.44 16.52
CA LEU A 67 2.66 3.54 15.50
C LEU A 67 4.01 2.96 15.97
N LYS A 68 4.39 3.23 17.23
CA LYS A 68 5.59 2.65 17.85
C LYS A 68 5.52 1.13 18.01
N GLN A 69 4.33 0.55 18.10
CA GLN A 69 4.15 -0.92 18.22
C GLN A 69 4.06 -1.62 16.86
N VAL A 70 3.42 -0.98 15.87
CA VAL A 70 3.22 -1.58 14.54
C VAL A 70 4.54 -1.79 13.79
N ASN A 71 5.46 -0.82 13.86
CA ASN A 71 6.74 -0.92 13.16
C ASN A 71 7.64 -2.09 13.61
N PRO A 72 7.91 -2.29 14.92
CA PRO A 72 8.72 -3.41 15.36
C PRO A 72 8.03 -4.75 15.14
N GLU A 73 6.71 -4.85 15.32
CA GLU A 73 5.98 -6.10 15.08
C GLU A 73 5.98 -6.50 13.61
N ARG A 74 5.81 -5.53 12.69
CA ARG A 74 5.92 -5.79 11.25
C ARG A 74 7.33 -6.23 10.85
N ALA A 75 8.36 -5.61 11.42
CA ALA A 75 9.75 -5.99 11.17
C ALA A 75 10.06 -7.41 11.68
N LYS A 76 9.62 -7.74 12.91
CA LYS A 76 9.78 -9.07 13.49
C LYS A 76 9.07 -10.15 12.68
N ARG A 77 7.82 -9.92 12.25
CA ARG A 77 7.07 -10.87 11.41
C ARG A 77 7.77 -11.12 10.09
N LYS A 78 8.21 -10.06 9.41
CA LYS A 78 8.95 -10.17 8.14
C LYS A 78 10.26 -10.97 8.31
N ALA A 79 11.00 -10.71 9.39
CA ALA A 79 12.22 -11.45 9.70
C ALA A 79 11.95 -12.94 9.98
N LEU A 80 10.87 -13.25 10.70
CA LEU A 80 10.47 -14.64 10.99
C LEU A 80 10.05 -15.40 9.72
N GLU A 81 9.26 -14.77 8.85
CA GLU A 81 8.86 -15.35 7.55
C GLU A 81 10.07 -15.60 6.66
N GLN A 82 10.99 -14.64 6.56
CA GLN A 82 12.24 -14.82 5.81
C GLN A 82 13.08 -15.97 6.36
N ARG A 83 13.17 -16.09 7.69
CA ARG A 83 13.89 -17.20 8.33
C ARG A 83 13.27 -18.56 7.98
N LYS A 84 11.93 -18.69 8.09
CA LYS A 84 11.24 -19.93 7.72
C LYS A 84 11.45 -20.29 6.25
N ARG A 85 11.29 -19.32 5.35
CA ARG A 85 11.54 -19.53 3.91
C ARG A 85 12.99 -19.98 3.65
N ASN A 86 13.97 -19.39 4.33
CA ASN A 86 15.36 -19.82 4.20
C ASN A 86 15.60 -21.23 4.73
N GLU A 87 14.96 -21.62 5.83
CA GLU A 87 15.03 -22.99 6.37
C GLU A 87 14.42 -24.00 5.37
N GLU A 88 13.28 -23.69 4.77
CA GLU A 88 12.63 -24.50 3.73
C GLU A 88 13.50 -24.63 2.48
N LEU A 89 14.07 -23.52 1.98
CA LEU A 89 15.00 -23.54 0.85
C LEU A 89 16.27 -24.34 1.15
N THR A 90 16.75 -24.30 2.39
CA THR A 90 17.93 -25.08 2.82
C THR A 90 17.61 -26.58 2.80
N LYS A 91 16.46 -26.98 3.34
CA LYS A 91 15.99 -28.38 3.29
C LYS A 91 15.76 -28.85 1.85
N GLY A 92 15.14 -28.01 1.02
CA GLY A 92 14.92 -28.28 -0.40
C GLY A 92 16.24 -28.49 -1.16
N ASN A 93 17.24 -27.63 -0.91
CA ASN A 93 18.57 -27.79 -1.49
C ASN A 93 19.28 -29.08 -1.05
N GLN A 94 19.15 -29.46 0.23
CA GLN A 94 19.70 -30.72 0.71
C GLN A 94 19.05 -31.91 0.00
N LEU A 95 17.72 -31.91 -0.13
CA LEU A 95 16.99 -32.97 -0.84
C LEU A 95 17.35 -33.04 -2.34
N LEU A 96 17.55 -31.88 -2.99
CA LEU A 96 18.01 -31.86 -4.37
C LEU A 96 19.42 -32.44 -4.50
N ARG A 97 20.33 -32.12 -3.57
CA ARG A 97 21.68 -32.70 -3.55
C ARG A 97 21.65 -34.21 -3.41
N THR A 98 20.82 -34.76 -2.51
CA THR A 98 20.70 -36.21 -2.34
C THR A 98 20.11 -36.88 -3.58
N LYS A 99 19.08 -36.29 -4.20
CA LYS A 99 18.53 -36.79 -5.46
C LYS A 99 19.55 -36.76 -6.59
N VAL A 100 20.37 -35.71 -6.68
CA VAL A 100 21.43 -35.63 -7.69
C VAL A 100 22.50 -36.70 -7.46
N THR A 101 22.88 -37.00 -6.22
CA THR A 101 23.83 -38.10 -5.94
C THR A 101 23.24 -39.46 -6.30
N GLU A 102 21.98 -39.73 -5.93
CA GLU A 102 21.29 -40.97 -6.30
C GLU A 102 21.17 -41.15 -7.82
N LEU A 103 20.85 -40.08 -8.55
CA LEU A 103 20.78 -40.12 -10.01
C LEU A 103 22.15 -40.37 -10.64
N LYS A 104 23.22 -39.76 -10.11
CA LYS A 104 24.60 -40.04 -10.56
C LYS A 104 24.97 -41.50 -10.35
N GLU A 105 24.61 -42.09 -9.21
CA GLU A 105 24.84 -43.50 -8.93
C GLU A 105 24.05 -44.41 -9.89
N LYS A 106 22.78 -44.10 -10.15
CA LYS A 106 21.97 -44.83 -11.14
C LYS A 106 22.56 -44.74 -12.54
N VAL A 107 23.00 -43.56 -12.97
CA VAL A 107 23.66 -43.39 -14.27
C VAL A 107 24.96 -44.21 -14.33
N ALA A 108 25.78 -44.19 -13.28
CA ALA A 108 27.00 -45.00 -13.23
C ALA A 108 26.70 -46.50 -13.30
N ALA A 109 25.66 -46.97 -12.61
CA ALA A 109 25.21 -48.37 -12.69
C ALA A 109 24.74 -48.73 -14.10
N LEU A 110 23.85 -47.92 -14.70
CA LEU A 110 23.35 -48.15 -16.05
C LEU A 110 24.47 -48.10 -17.11
N SER A 111 25.45 -47.19 -16.96
CA SER A 111 26.61 -47.15 -17.84
C SER A 111 27.45 -48.42 -17.75
N LYS A 112 27.62 -48.95 -16.54
CA LYS A 112 28.32 -50.23 -16.32
C LYS A 112 27.55 -51.40 -16.92
N ASP A 113 26.24 -51.45 -16.71
CA ASP A 113 25.37 -52.47 -17.31
C ASP A 113 25.41 -52.40 -18.84
N LEU A 114 25.47 -51.19 -19.40
CA LEU A 114 25.59 -50.96 -20.84
C LEU A 114 26.96 -51.38 -21.39
N GLU A 115 28.06 -51.14 -20.66
CA GLU A 115 29.38 -51.67 -21.01
C GLU A 115 29.41 -53.20 -20.96
N GLN A 116 28.80 -53.81 -19.95
CA GLN A 116 28.68 -55.25 -19.85
C GLN A 116 27.85 -55.83 -20.99
N ALA A 117 26.68 -55.25 -21.28
CA ALA A 117 25.86 -55.67 -22.41
C ALA A 117 26.58 -55.51 -23.76
N LYS A 118 27.42 -54.48 -23.92
CA LYS A 118 28.29 -54.33 -25.09
C LYS A 118 29.35 -55.42 -25.16
N GLN A 119 30.02 -55.74 -24.06
CA GLN A 119 31.02 -56.83 -24.02
C GLN A 119 30.38 -58.21 -24.26
N GLU A 120 29.17 -58.44 -23.74
CA GLU A 120 28.37 -59.64 -23.99
C GLU A 120 27.92 -59.70 -25.46
N ALA A 121 27.56 -58.57 -26.08
CA ALA A 121 27.30 -58.51 -27.51
C ALA A 121 28.57 -58.73 -28.35
N GLU A 122 29.73 -58.20 -27.95
CA GLU A 122 31.02 -58.44 -28.64
C GLU A 122 31.53 -59.87 -28.48
N THR A 123 31.18 -60.56 -27.39
CA THR A 123 31.49 -62.00 -27.20
C THR A 123 30.42 -62.93 -27.77
N GLY A 124 29.22 -62.40 -28.06
CA GLY A 124 28.09 -63.12 -28.64
C GLY A 124 27.91 -62.93 -30.15
N ASN A 125 28.64 -62.03 -30.79
CA ASN A 125 28.50 -61.72 -32.21
C ASN A 125 29.84 -61.76 -32.95
N GLU A 126 30.12 -62.94 -33.52
CA GLU A 126 30.81 -63.07 -34.81
C GLU A 126 29.96 -62.54 -35.98
N ASP A 127 28.74 -62.00 -35.79
CA ASP A 127 27.96 -61.46 -36.92
C ASP A 127 27.02 -60.29 -36.59
N ALA A 128 27.23 -59.17 -37.29
CA ALA A 128 26.33 -58.01 -37.47
C ALA A 128 26.37 -56.96 -36.34
N ASP A 129 27.05 -55.83 -36.54
CA ASP A 129 26.76 -54.68 -37.42
C ASP A 129 25.94 -53.60 -36.71
N SER A 130 26.48 -52.39 -36.86
CA SER A 130 26.27 -51.21 -36.06
C SER A 130 24.97 -50.49 -36.43
N THR A 131 24.31 -49.83 -35.47
CA THR A 131 24.11 -48.37 -35.56
C THR A 131 23.59 -47.74 -34.26
N GLN A 132 24.33 -46.72 -33.84
CA GLN A 132 24.08 -45.70 -32.82
C GLN A 132 22.81 -44.86 -33.11
N SER A 133 22.04 -44.48 -32.08
CA SER A 133 21.97 -43.12 -31.45
C SER A 133 21.39 -42.03 -32.38
N GLU A 134 20.71 -40.96 -32.00
CA GLU A 134 20.35 -40.28 -30.75
C GLU A 134 19.40 -39.16 -31.22
N SER A 135 18.32 -38.85 -30.51
CA SER A 135 17.52 -37.64 -30.76
C SER A 135 17.73 -36.63 -29.62
N PRO A 136 18.22 -35.41 -29.89
CA PRO A 136 18.47 -34.42 -28.84
C PRO A 136 17.17 -33.69 -28.47
N VAL A 137 16.88 -33.65 -27.17
CA VAL A 137 15.81 -32.86 -26.57
C VAL A 137 16.18 -31.38 -26.65
N THR A 138 15.39 -30.61 -27.40
CA THR A 138 15.51 -29.15 -27.51
C THR A 138 14.95 -28.51 -26.24
N SER A 139 15.80 -27.79 -25.50
CA SER A 139 15.38 -26.97 -24.36
C SER A 139 14.65 -25.72 -24.85
N VAL A 140 13.34 -25.68 -24.64
CA VAL A 140 12.51 -24.50 -24.88
C VAL A 140 12.79 -23.49 -23.77
N THR A 141 13.56 -22.44 -24.06
CA THR A 141 13.54 -21.20 -23.28
C THR A 141 12.59 -20.25 -24.00
N SER A 142 11.34 -20.15 -23.52
CA SER A 142 10.40 -19.14 -24.00
C SER A 142 10.91 -17.76 -23.58
N LYS A 143 11.49 -17.04 -24.53
CA LYS A 143 11.70 -15.59 -24.42
C LYS A 143 10.34 -14.92 -24.63
N VAL A 144 9.63 -14.64 -23.56
CA VAL A 144 8.38 -13.86 -23.65
C VAL A 144 8.75 -12.40 -23.90
N GLU A 145 8.33 -11.87 -25.04
CA GLU A 145 8.57 -10.47 -25.42
C GLU A 145 7.61 -9.53 -24.66
N PRO A 146 8.06 -8.32 -24.28
CA PRO A 146 7.20 -7.35 -23.62
C PRO A 146 6.15 -6.81 -24.61
N VAL A 147 4.89 -6.75 -24.18
CA VAL A 147 3.78 -6.20 -24.97
C VAL A 147 3.81 -4.67 -24.97
N PHE A 148 4.41 -4.06 -23.95
CA PHE A 148 4.65 -2.61 -23.92
C PHE A 148 6.02 -2.28 -23.34
N VAL A 149 6.69 -1.30 -23.94
CA VAL A 149 7.92 -0.69 -23.43
C VAL A 149 7.71 0.81 -23.37
N SER A 150 7.98 1.42 -22.22
CA SER A 150 7.84 2.87 -22.06
C SER A 150 8.81 3.64 -22.95
N SER A 151 8.48 4.89 -23.27
CA SER A 151 9.31 5.81 -24.06
C SER A 151 10.74 5.98 -23.55
N ASN A 152 10.94 5.78 -22.24
CA ASN A 152 12.24 5.84 -21.58
C ASN A 152 12.91 4.48 -21.38
N GLU A 153 12.36 3.40 -21.96
CA GLU A 153 12.81 2.00 -21.90
C GLU A 153 12.97 1.38 -20.49
N HIS A 154 12.66 2.15 -19.45
CA HIS A 154 12.82 1.73 -18.06
C HIS A 154 11.66 0.88 -17.56
N TRP A 155 10.55 0.81 -18.30
CA TRP A 155 9.38 0.04 -17.92
C TRP A 155 9.00 -0.91 -19.04
N LYS A 156 8.80 -2.18 -18.67
CA LYS A 156 8.36 -3.22 -19.58
C LYS A 156 7.13 -3.91 -19.00
N VAL A 157 6.11 -4.14 -19.84
CA VAL A 157 4.88 -4.82 -19.46
C VAL A 157 4.83 -6.14 -20.19
N TYR A 158 4.64 -7.21 -19.44
CA TYR A 158 4.53 -8.58 -19.92
C TYR A 158 3.12 -9.09 -19.67
N PRO A 159 2.53 -9.85 -20.59
CA PRO A 159 1.26 -10.50 -20.36
C PRO A 159 1.47 -11.65 -19.37
N ILE A 160 0.50 -11.89 -18.50
CA ILE A 160 0.50 -13.11 -17.69
C ILE A 160 0.02 -14.24 -18.60
N GLU A 161 0.94 -15.12 -18.97
CA GLU A 161 0.60 -16.29 -19.78
C GLU A 161 -0.26 -17.26 -18.97
N ALA A 162 -1.18 -17.97 -19.64
CA ALA A 162 -2.06 -18.96 -19.00
C ALA A 162 -1.29 -20.03 -18.21
N ALA A 163 -0.02 -20.29 -18.58
CA ALA A 163 0.85 -21.24 -17.89
C ALA A 163 1.31 -20.79 -16.49
N ILE A 164 1.24 -19.51 -16.18
CA ILE A 164 1.61 -18.92 -14.87
C ILE A 164 0.43 -18.18 -14.21
N ALA A 165 -0.78 -18.32 -14.78
CA ALA A 165 -1.98 -17.66 -14.27
C ALA A 165 -2.38 -18.19 -12.88
N ASP A 166 -2.16 -19.49 -12.60
CA ASP A 166 -2.48 -20.11 -11.31
C ASP A 166 -1.63 -19.56 -10.14
N ASP A 167 -0.46 -18.97 -10.43
CA ASP A 167 0.44 -18.36 -9.45
C ASP A 167 0.09 -16.88 -9.16
N HIS A 168 -0.94 -16.35 -9.82
CA HIS A 168 -1.34 -14.95 -9.75
C HIS A 168 -2.84 -14.83 -9.44
N PRO A 169 -3.27 -13.76 -8.75
CA PRO A 169 -4.68 -13.56 -8.49
C PRO A 169 -5.44 -13.40 -9.81
N GLU A 170 -6.66 -13.92 -9.90
CA GLU A 170 -7.45 -14.01 -11.14
C GLU A 170 -7.66 -12.65 -11.86
N ASN A 171 -7.54 -11.55 -11.12
CA ASN A 171 -7.66 -10.19 -11.63
C ASN A 171 -6.34 -9.59 -12.14
N ALA A 172 -5.22 -10.34 -12.11
CA ALA A 172 -3.94 -9.93 -12.65
C ALA A 172 -3.85 -10.28 -14.14
N LYS A 173 -3.71 -9.28 -15.01
CA LYS A 173 -3.50 -9.50 -16.47
C LYS A 173 -2.06 -9.28 -16.92
N TYR A 174 -1.32 -8.40 -16.24
CA TYR A 174 0.03 -8.01 -16.67
C TYR A 174 1.04 -8.00 -15.52
N ILE A 175 2.29 -8.30 -15.87
CA ILE A 175 3.47 -8.08 -15.03
C ILE A 175 4.20 -6.84 -15.54
N VAL A 176 4.34 -5.83 -14.68
CA VAL A 176 5.10 -4.61 -14.94
C VAL A 176 6.47 -4.71 -14.29
N LEU A 177 7.53 -4.59 -15.09
CA LEU A 177 8.93 -4.59 -14.67
C LEU A 177 9.51 -3.17 -14.75
N ASP A 178 10.06 -2.67 -13.64
CA ASP A 178 10.99 -1.54 -13.66
C ASP A 178 12.41 -2.08 -13.89
N VAL A 179 12.94 -1.87 -15.09
CA VAL A 179 14.24 -2.37 -15.54
C VAL A 179 15.39 -1.78 -14.71
N ARG A 180 15.22 -0.56 -14.16
CA ARG A 180 16.28 0.09 -13.38
C ARG A 180 16.48 -0.56 -12.01
N THR A 181 15.39 -1.05 -11.43
CA THR A 181 15.39 -1.60 -10.07
C THR A 181 15.25 -3.12 -10.06
N GLY A 182 14.94 -3.74 -11.21
CA GLY A 182 14.62 -5.17 -11.32
C GLY A 182 13.30 -5.54 -10.62
N CYS A 183 12.50 -4.57 -10.22
CA CYS A 183 11.27 -4.81 -9.47
C CYS A 183 10.13 -5.17 -10.43
N THR A 184 9.53 -6.35 -10.24
CA THR A 184 8.30 -6.77 -10.91
C THR A 184 7.07 -6.52 -10.03
N LYS A 185 5.96 -6.16 -10.67
CA LYS A 185 4.66 -5.92 -10.02
C LYS A 185 3.53 -6.44 -10.89
N LEU A 186 2.45 -6.87 -10.26
CA LEU A 186 1.23 -7.31 -10.94
C LEU A 186 0.31 -6.11 -11.11
N ALA A 187 -0.22 -5.95 -12.32
CA ALA A 187 -1.31 -5.02 -12.61
C ALA A 187 -2.62 -5.73 -12.34
N LEU A 188 -3.34 -5.30 -11.31
CA LEU A 188 -4.65 -5.83 -10.93
C LEU A 188 -5.74 -4.95 -11.53
N LEU A 189 -6.72 -5.57 -12.20
CA LEU A 189 -7.90 -4.90 -12.73
C LEU A 189 -9.07 -5.16 -11.78
N GLU A 190 -9.51 -4.12 -11.05
CA GLU A 190 -10.67 -4.18 -10.16
C GLU A 190 -11.74 -3.22 -10.70
N GLU A 191 -12.91 -3.75 -11.09
CA GLU A 191 -14.10 -2.96 -11.46
C GLU A 191 -13.87 -1.85 -12.51
N GLY A 192 -12.94 -2.04 -13.45
CA GLY A 192 -12.62 -1.07 -14.50
C GLY A 192 -11.56 -0.04 -14.11
N GLU A 193 -11.06 -0.08 -12.87
CA GLU A 193 -9.90 0.71 -12.42
C GLU A 193 -8.67 -0.19 -12.21
N VAL A 194 -7.53 0.27 -12.74
CA VAL A 194 -6.25 -0.44 -12.58
C VAL A 194 -5.66 -0.05 -11.23
N ASN A 195 -5.64 -1.00 -10.30
CA ASN A 195 -5.08 -0.81 -8.98
C ASN A 195 -3.63 -1.31 -8.92
N PHE A 196 -2.71 -0.42 -8.54
CA PHE A 196 -1.30 -0.75 -8.30
C PHE A 196 -0.99 -0.61 -6.81
N PRO A 197 -0.97 -1.71 -6.03
CA PRO A 197 -0.95 -1.64 -4.56
C PRO A 197 0.24 -0.90 -3.92
N THR A 198 1.35 -0.67 -4.64
CA THR A 198 2.59 -0.12 -4.03
C THR A 198 3.49 0.75 -4.93
N MET A 199 3.06 1.16 -6.13
CA MET A 199 3.88 2.01 -7.01
C MET A 199 3.31 3.43 -7.10
N ASN A 200 3.73 4.31 -6.18
CA ASN A 200 3.35 5.73 -6.20
C ASN A 200 3.86 6.50 -7.44
N ARG A 201 4.62 5.88 -8.35
CA ARG A 201 5.20 6.54 -9.54
C ARG A 201 5.33 5.60 -10.75
N LEU A 202 4.25 4.92 -11.13
CA LEU A 202 4.19 4.36 -12.50
C LEU A 202 4.07 5.53 -13.50
N PRO A 203 4.82 5.55 -14.61
CA PRO A 203 4.63 6.54 -15.67
C PRO A 203 3.20 6.50 -16.20
N GLN A 204 2.66 7.67 -16.54
CA GLN A 204 1.28 7.77 -17.01
C GLN A 204 1.05 6.96 -18.30
N GLU A 205 2.06 6.87 -19.17
CA GLU A 205 2.02 6.06 -20.40
C GLU A 205 1.77 4.58 -20.11
N VAL A 206 2.43 4.01 -19.10
CA VAL A 206 2.26 2.61 -18.71
C VAL A 206 0.86 2.38 -18.12
N LYS A 207 0.37 3.34 -17.33
CA LYS A 207 -1.00 3.27 -16.78
C LYS A 207 -2.05 3.33 -17.88
N ASN A 208 -1.88 4.26 -18.83
CA ASN A 208 -2.81 4.42 -19.95
C ASN A 208 -2.84 3.15 -20.81
N PHE A 209 -1.69 2.53 -21.10
CA PHE A 209 -1.64 1.26 -21.83
C PHE A 209 -2.44 0.15 -21.14
N ILE A 210 -2.22 -0.05 -19.84
CA ILE A 210 -2.90 -1.10 -19.07
C ILE A 210 -4.41 -0.81 -18.93
N GLN A 211 -4.80 0.46 -18.84
CA GLN A 211 -6.21 0.87 -18.83
C GLN A 211 -6.89 0.68 -20.19
N SER A 212 -6.19 0.97 -21.30
CA SER A 212 -6.76 0.84 -22.65
C SER A 212 -6.95 -0.60 -23.11
N GLU A 213 -6.11 -1.54 -22.66
CA GLU A 213 -6.30 -2.97 -22.95
C GLU A 213 -7.11 -3.72 -21.87
N GLY A 214 -7.32 -3.08 -20.71
CA GLY A 214 -8.06 -3.64 -19.60
C GLY A 214 -9.59 -3.44 -19.68
N ALA A 215 -10.05 -2.48 -20.49
CA ALA A 215 -11.45 -2.12 -20.71
C ALA A 215 -12.15 -2.95 -21.80
#